data_AF-A0A7K9SZL4-F1
#
_entry.id   AF-A0A7K9SZL4-F1
#
_cell.length_a   1.000
_cell.length_b   1.000
_cell.length_c   1.000
_cell.angle_alpha   90.00
_cell.angle_beta   90.00
_cell.angle_gamma   90.00
#
_symmetry.space_group_name_H-M   'P 1'
#
loop_
_entity.id
_entity.type
_entity.pdbx_description
1 polymer ?
#
loop_
_entity_poly.entity_id
_entity_poly.type
_entity_poly.pdbx_seq_one_letter_code
_entity_poly.pdbx_strand_id
1 'polypeptide(L)'
;MDIVYAYTRKRRDFGRPCNFSDRPAEVTVDIPPDPSMASAFVRRNPVDSYVQHTSDMSLHEVNTEHVEVVSRGVNHTEGGWPKDINPQDVEQTSRFRKKVEKDEKYVKSILNLGTLMEHYVKQNNAIDIYEEYFAEEVEEVDDEPPSAKTINIIRAVSELTSFFDVLLPQRDPNINKRTASHLSWHPEACKKLAVAYCNLEFLQNKDMSYDSYIWDLENPKKPELILQPPSPLVTLEYNHKDSCILLGGCYNGQLAYWDTRKGGLPVEVSSMDVSHREPVYGAIWLPSKTDTTLFSASTDGQVLWWDIRQLSKPTKTLILDITGKGLLDNALGAISLEFEPTMPTKFLVGTEQGIIISCNRKAKTPAERITGTYSGHHGSVYALARNPFYPKVFLTVGDWTARIWSEEIKESSIMSTKYDLPYLTDGCWSTVRPAVFFTTRSDGTLDVWDFLFNQKNPSLSVKVCREPLSSLRLQDNGCVVGCGSKQGTVTLLEISSGLCTLQRNEKALATAMFERETRREKVLEARRREMQLREHSSSKDQGAEVEEMLVESPQEVLEHAQREFFRIIEEERRKQEETQQ
;
A
#
# COMPACT_ATOMS: atom_id res chain seq x y z
N MET A 1 -106.40 3.35 -8.28
CA MET A 1 -106.81 4.22 -9.39
C MET A 1 -106.14 5.55 -9.17
N ASP A 2 -105.04 5.78 -9.89
CA ASP A 2 -104.79 7.01 -10.62
C ASP A 2 -104.38 6.53 -11.99
N ILE A 3 -105.29 6.66 -12.96
CA ILE A 3 -105.03 6.26 -14.33
C ILE A 3 -104.20 7.39 -14.94
N VAL A 4 -102.89 7.35 -14.70
CA VAL A 4 -101.94 8.14 -15.49
C VAL A 4 -101.99 7.56 -16.90
N TYR A 5 -102.61 8.28 -17.82
CA TYR A 5 -102.61 7.92 -19.24
C TYR A 5 -101.18 8.00 -19.75
N ALA A 6 -100.45 6.90 -19.63
CA ALA A 6 -99.17 6.72 -20.27
C ALA A 6 -99.42 6.44 -21.76
N TYR A 7 -99.26 7.45 -22.60
CA TYR A 7 -99.32 7.27 -24.04
C TYR A 7 -98.14 6.40 -24.48
N THR A 8 -98.42 5.12 -24.70
CA THR A 8 -97.45 4.12 -25.13
C THR A 8 -97.78 3.68 -26.55
N ARG A 9 -96.87 3.92 -27.49
CA ARG A 9 -97.01 3.50 -28.89
C ARG A 9 -96.21 2.22 -29.12
N LYS A 10 -96.86 1.16 -29.61
CA LYS A 10 -96.18 -0.11 -29.91
C LYS A 10 -95.21 0.07 -31.08
N ARG A 11 -94.02 -0.52 -30.97
CA ARG A 11 -92.93 -0.35 -31.95
C ARG A 11 -93.31 -0.76 -33.39
N ARG A 12 -94.22 -1.72 -33.58
CA ARG A 12 -94.72 -2.14 -34.90
C ARG A 12 -95.62 -1.11 -35.59
N ASP A 13 -96.15 -0.15 -34.83
CA ASP A 13 -97.04 0.91 -35.31
C ASP A 13 -96.27 2.23 -35.55
N PHE A 14 -94.95 2.23 -35.34
CA PHE A 14 -94.06 3.25 -35.89
C PHE A 14 -93.88 3.00 -37.38
N GLY A 15 -94.14 4.03 -38.20
CA GLY A 15 -94.04 3.95 -39.66
C GLY A 15 -95.36 3.74 -40.42
N ARG A 16 -96.52 3.65 -39.73
CA ARG A 16 -97.82 3.76 -40.42
C ARG A 16 -97.99 5.18 -41.00
N PRO A 17 -98.50 5.33 -42.24
CA PRO A 17 -98.73 6.64 -42.85
C PRO A 17 -99.83 7.40 -42.09
N CYS A 18 -99.54 8.64 -41.70
CA CYS A 18 -100.48 9.53 -41.05
C CYS A 18 -101.32 10.24 -42.13
N ASN A 19 -102.66 10.12 -42.06
CA ASN A 19 -103.55 10.92 -42.90
C ASN A 19 -103.79 12.28 -42.24
N PHE A 20 -103.22 13.33 -42.83
CA PHE A 20 -103.52 14.71 -42.44
C PHE A 20 -104.65 15.26 -43.31
N SER A 21 -105.62 15.95 -42.70
CA SER A 21 -106.70 16.68 -43.39
C SER A 21 -106.84 18.07 -42.77
N ASP A 22 -106.99 19.10 -43.60
CA ASP A 22 -107.11 20.49 -43.14
C ASP A 22 -108.49 20.75 -42.46
N ARG A 23 -108.48 21.44 -41.32
CA ARG A 23 -109.67 21.86 -40.56
C ARG A 23 -109.68 23.40 -40.42
N PRO A 24 -110.82 24.10 -40.56
CA PRO A 24 -110.88 25.56 -40.43
C PRO A 24 -110.63 26.03 -38.98
N ALA A 25 -110.08 27.23 -38.81
CA ALA A 25 -109.77 27.84 -37.51
C ALA A 25 -111.02 28.42 -36.81
N GLU A 26 -111.11 28.27 -35.48
CA GLU A 26 -112.20 28.76 -34.62
C GLU A 26 -111.60 29.67 -33.52
N VAL A 27 -112.20 30.84 -33.27
CA VAL A 27 -111.67 31.85 -32.33
C VAL A 27 -112.29 31.64 -30.94
N THR A 28 -111.45 31.47 -29.91
CA THR A 28 -111.89 31.10 -28.56
C THR A 28 -111.89 32.22 -27.50
N VAL A 29 -111.13 33.33 -27.64
CA VAL A 29 -111.07 34.46 -26.64
C VAL A 29 -110.62 35.80 -27.29
N ASP A 30 -111.07 36.96 -26.76
CA ASP A 30 -110.69 38.36 -27.14
C ASP A 30 -110.38 39.26 -25.91
N ILE A 31 -109.33 40.12 -25.95
CA ILE A 31 -108.77 40.89 -24.80
C ILE A 31 -108.37 42.36 -25.16
N PRO A 32 -108.86 43.41 -24.46
CA PRO A 32 -108.55 44.83 -24.72
C PRO A 32 -107.33 45.41 -23.92
N PRO A 33 -106.60 46.43 -24.44
CA PRO A 33 -105.35 46.94 -23.81
C PRO A 33 -105.53 48.03 -22.71
N ASP A 34 -104.59 48.05 -21.74
CA ASP A 34 -104.58 48.90 -20.52
C ASP A 34 -103.80 50.23 -20.68
N PRO A 35 -104.37 51.42 -20.34
CA PRO A 35 -103.78 52.74 -20.60
C PRO A 35 -102.55 53.11 -19.74
N SER A 36 -102.37 52.48 -18.58
CA SER A 36 -101.28 52.79 -17.64
C SER A 36 -99.90 52.29 -18.13
N MET A 37 -99.90 51.28 -19.00
CA MET A 37 -98.72 50.62 -19.57
C MET A 37 -98.24 51.29 -20.86
N ALA A 38 -98.86 52.39 -21.28
CA ALA A 38 -98.57 53.10 -22.52
C ALA A 38 -97.14 53.67 -22.58
N SER A 39 -96.55 54.03 -21.44
CA SER A 39 -95.17 54.55 -21.37
C SER A 39 -94.11 53.46 -21.57
N ALA A 40 -94.45 52.18 -21.35
CA ALA A 40 -93.58 51.02 -21.58
C ALA A 40 -93.87 50.31 -22.93
N PHE A 41 -94.77 50.88 -23.75
CA PHE A 41 -95.14 50.34 -25.04
C PHE A 41 -94.02 50.50 -26.07
N VAL A 42 -93.55 49.38 -26.63
CA VAL A 42 -92.58 49.35 -27.73
C VAL A 42 -93.14 48.50 -28.87
N ARG A 43 -93.23 49.09 -30.07
CA ARG A 43 -93.75 48.41 -31.26
C ARG A 43 -92.80 47.31 -31.69
N ARG A 44 -93.19 46.04 -31.54
CA ARG A 44 -92.53 44.89 -32.17
C ARG A 44 -93.35 44.44 -33.38
N ASN A 45 -92.67 44.12 -34.48
CA ASN A 45 -93.27 43.68 -35.74
C ASN A 45 -92.23 42.84 -36.51
N PRO A 46 -92.55 41.60 -36.95
CA PRO A 46 -93.78 40.85 -36.71
C PRO A 46 -93.82 40.24 -35.29
N VAL A 47 -95.02 40.13 -34.72
CA VAL A 47 -95.28 39.55 -33.40
C VAL A 47 -96.25 38.39 -33.59
N ASP A 48 -95.79 37.17 -33.28
CA ASP A 48 -96.63 36.00 -33.17
C ASP A 48 -97.09 35.84 -31.71
N SER A 49 -98.40 35.69 -31.47
CA SER A 49 -98.95 35.34 -30.16
C SER A 49 -99.91 34.16 -30.29
N TYR A 50 -99.66 33.09 -29.54
CA TYR A 50 -100.41 31.84 -29.61
C TYR A 50 -101.46 31.72 -28.49
N VAL A 51 -102.64 31.15 -28.79
CA VAL A 51 -103.71 30.80 -27.83
C VAL A 51 -103.72 29.27 -27.68
N GLN A 52 -103.76 28.76 -26.45
CA GLN A 52 -103.61 27.32 -26.14
C GLN A 52 -104.94 26.69 -25.72
N HIS A 53 -105.37 25.66 -26.45
CA HIS A 53 -106.56 24.85 -26.17
C HIS A 53 -106.12 23.46 -25.68
N THR A 54 -105.46 23.40 -24.51
CA THR A 54 -105.20 22.14 -23.81
C THR A 54 -105.49 22.31 -22.33
N SER A 55 -105.94 21.24 -21.67
CA SER A 55 -106.24 21.23 -20.24
C SER A 55 -104.99 21.49 -19.40
N ASP A 56 -105.15 22.26 -18.32
CA ASP A 56 -104.08 22.58 -17.38
C ASP A 56 -103.47 21.31 -16.79
N MET A 57 -102.16 21.18 -16.93
CA MET A 57 -101.38 20.08 -16.39
C MET A 57 -100.52 20.63 -15.25
N SER A 58 -100.66 20.07 -14.05
CA SER A 58 -99.75 20.36 -12.94
C SER A 58 -98.48 19.50 -13.06
N LEU A 59 -97.32 20.15 -13.09
CA LEU A 59 -96.03 19.48 -13.08
C LEU A 59 -95.58 19.23 -11.62
N HIS A 60 -95.22 18.00 -11.30
CA HIS A 60 -94.52 17.64 -10.07
C HIS A 60 -93.19 17.01 -10.45
N GLU A 61 -92.10 17.63 -10.01
CA GLU A 61 -90.74 17.10 -10.19
C GLU A 61 -90.35 16.38 -8.90
N VAL A 62 -90.23 15.05 -8.97
CA VAL A 62 -89.63 14.22 -7.93
C VAL A 62 -88.31 13.72 -8.48
N ASN A 63 -87.20 14.11 -7.86
CA ASN A 63 -85.88 13.62 -8.21
C ASN A 63 -85.52 12.49 -7.23
N THR A 64 -85.53 11.25 -7.70
CA THR A 64 -85.02 10.10 -6.93
C THR A 64 -83.53 9.96 -7.19
N GLU A 65 -82.70 10.08 -6.16
CA GLU A 65 -81.26 9.85 -6.27
C GLU A 65 -80.96 8.43 -6.75
N HIS A 66 -79.95 8.31 -7.63
CA HIS A 66 -79.60 7.04 -8.24
C HIS A 66 -78.90 6.14 -7.21
N VAL A 67 -79.62 5.18 -6.61
CA VAL A 67 -79.03 4.17 -5.74
C VAL A 67 -78.35 3.10 -6.60
N GLU A 68 -77.02 3.09 -6.61
CA GLU A 68 -76.25 2.03 -7.26
C GLU A 68 -76.36 0.73 -6.45
N VAL A 69 -77.25 -0.16 -6.87
CA VAL A 69 -77.34 -1.51 -6.30
C VAL A 69 -76.43 -2.44 -7.10
N VAL A 70 -75.31 -2.84 -6.50
CA VAL A 70 -74.39 -3.82 -7.11
C VAL A 70 -74.72 -5.21 -6.56
N SER A 71 -75.23 -6.08 -7.43
CA SER A 71 -75.36 -7.50 -7.13
C SER A 71 -73.99 -8.18 -7.24
N ARG A 72 -73.42 -8.62 -6.12
CA ARG A 72 -72.17 -9.40 -6.10
C ARG A 72 -72.50 -10.87 -5.86
N GLY A 73 -72.22 -11.71 -6.85
CA GLY A 73 -72.14 -13.17 -6.67
C GLY A 73 -70.74 -13.58 -6.20
N VAL A 74 -70.66 -14.55 -5.29
CA VAL A 74 -69.40 -15.16 -4.89
C VAL A 74 -69.18 -16.42 -5.73
N ASN A 75 -68.16 -16.42 -6.60
CA ASN A 75 -67.71 -17.63 -7.29
C ASN A 75 -66.64 -18.32 -6.43
N HIS A 76 -67.00 -19.42 -5.77
CA HIS A 76 -66.00 -20.36 -5.23
C HIS A 76 -65.45 -21.22 -6.37
N THR A 77 -64.20 -20.99 -6.77
CA THR A 77 -63.48 -21.80 -7.77
C THR A 77 -62.61 -22.84 -7.08
N GLU A 78 -63.20 -23.72 -6.29
CA GLU A 78 -62.49 -24.87 -5.74
C GLU A 78 -62.97 -26.17 -6.41
N GLY A 79 -62.09 -26.76 -7.22
CA GLY A 79 -62.23 -28.13 -7.73
C GLY A 79 -62.73 -28.27 -9.17
N GLY A 80 -61.87 -28.81 -10.04
CA GLY A 80 -62.20 -29.24 -11.41
C GLY A 80 -62.83 -30.63 -11.50
N TRP A 81 -63.59 -31.04 -10.47
CA TRP A 81 -64.28 -32.32 -10.48
C TRP A 81 -65.48 -32.27 -11.43
N PRO A 82 -65.85 -33.39 -12.07
CA PRO A 82 -67.08 -33.46 -12.84
C PRO A 82 -68.31 -33.07 -12.00
N LYS A 83 -69.32 -32.46 -12.64
CA LYS A 83 -70.50 -31.86 -11.96
C LYS A 83 -71.25 -32.80 -11.00
N ASP A 84 -71.13 -34.12 -11.20
CA ASP A 84 -71.85 -35.14 -10.44
C ASP A 84 -71.08 -35.69 -9.23
N ILE A 85 -69.85 -35.21 -8.98
CA ILE A 85 -68.99 -35.71 -7.91
C ILE A 85 -68.75 -34.60 -6.90
N ASN A 86 -69.13 -34.85 -5.66
CA ASN A 86 -68.88 -33.91 -4.58
C ASN A 86 -67.40 -34.01 -4.13
N PRO A 87 -66.58 -32.94 -4.25
CA PRO A 87 -65.18 -32.94 -3.84
C PRO A 87 -64.98 -33.17 -2.33
N GLN A 88 -65.98 -32.85 -1.51
CA GLN A 88 -65.93 -33.01 -0.05
C GLN A 88 -66.16 -34.46 0.40
N ASP A 89 -66.73 -35.30 -0.48
CA ASP A 89 -66.92 -36.71 -0.21
C ASP A 89 -65.68 -37.50 -0.66
N VAL A 90 -64.86 -37.89 0.33
CA VAL A 90 -63.61 -38.65 0.13
C VAL A 90 -63.88 -40.01 -0.53
N GLU A 91 -65.04 -40.61 -0.28
CA GLU A 91 -65.36 -41.92 -0.84
C GLU A 91 -65.72 -41.81 -2.33
N GLN A 92 -66.51 -40.81 -2.69
CA GLN A 92 -66.86 -40.54 -4.10
C GLN A 92 -65.64 -40.13 -4.94
N THR A 93 -64.80 -39.24 -4.42
CA THR A 93 -63.57 -38.82 -5.11
C THR A 93 -62.58 -39.99 -5.29
N SER A 94 -62.44 -40.85 -4.28
CA SER A 94 -61.62 -42.07 -4.36
C SER A 94 -62.17 -43.09 -5.36
N ARG A 95 -63.50 -43.31 -5.37
CA ARG A 95 -64.16 -44.19 -6.35
C ARG A 95 -63.98 -43.68 -7.78
N PHE A 96 -64.09 -42.36 -8.00
CA PHE A 96 -63.85 -41.77 -9.31
C PHE A 96 -62.40 -41.93 -9.78
N ARG A 97 -61.41 -41.62 -8.92
CA ARG A 97 -59.98 -41.84 -9.24
C ARG A 97 -59.71 -43.29 -9.60
N LYS A 98 -60.19 -44.24 -8.78
CA LYS A 98 -60.06 -45.68 -9.06
C LYS A 98 -60.72 -46.11 -10.37
N LYS A 99 -61.82 -45.45 -10.77
CA LYS A 99 -62.48 -45.72 -12.05
C LYS A 99 -61.64 -45.22 -13.23
N VAL A 100 -61.04 -44.04 -13.11
CA VAL A 100 -60.16 -43.47 -14.14
C VAL A 100 -58.83 -44.23 -14.22
N GLU A 101 -58.25 -44.62 -13.08
CA GLU A 101 -57.01 -45.39 -13.00
C GLU A 101 -57.12 -46.79 -13.63
N LYS A 102 -58.33 -47.36 -13.63
CA LYS A 102 -58.62 -48.65 -14.27
C LYS A 102 -58.88 -48.56 -15.78
N ASP A 103 -59.02 -47.35 -16.33
CA ASP A 103 -59.21 -47.18 -17.77
C ASP A 103 -57.92 -47.58 -18.51
N GLU A 104 -58.02 -48.51 -19.45
CA GLU A 104 -56.88 -48.98 -20.25
C GLU A 104 -56.20 -47.83 -21.01
N LYS A 105 -56.98 -46.83 -21.44
CA LYS A 105 -56.44 -45.64 -22.11
C LYS A 105 -55.54 -44.83 -21.18
N TYR A 106 -55.95 -44.67 -19.92
CA TYR A 106 -55.17 -43.97 -18.90
C TYR A 106 -53.85 -44.69 -18.63
N VAL A 107 -53.90 -46.00 -18.38
CA VAL A 107 -52.69 -46.81 -18.13
C VAL A 107 -51.72 -46.75 -19.31
N LYS A 108 -52.22 -46.89 -20.54
CA LYS A 108 -51.39 -46.82 -21.76
C LYS A 108 -50.75 -45.44 -21.96
N SER A 109 -51.51 -44.36 -21.70
CA SER A 109 -50.99 -43.00 -21.78
C SER A 109 -49.93 -42.70 -20.73
N ILE A 110 -50.10 -43.16 -19.49
CA ILE A 110 -49.11 -42.99 -18.43
C ILE A 110 -47.82 -43.75 -18.75
N LEU A 111 -47.92 -45.01 -19.19
CA LEU A 111 -46.73 -45.77 -19.55
C LEU A 111 -45.96 -45.10 -20.70
N ASN A 112 -46.67 -44.57 -21.70
CA ASN A 112 -46.05 -43.84 -22.82
C ASN A 112 -45.41 -42.51 -22.38
N LEU A 113 -46.04 -41.76 -21.48
CA LEU A 113 -45.49 -40.50 -20.96
C LEU A 113 -44.34 -40.77 -19.98
N GLY A 114 -44.41 -41.87 -19.23
CA GLY A 114 -43.37 -42.31 -18.31
C GLY A 114 -42.07 -42.66 -19.03
N THR A 115 -42.14 -43.37 -20.16
CA THR A 115 -40.94 -43.66 -20.96
C THR A 115 -40.33 -42.39 -21.56
N LEU A 116 -41.17 -41.44 -22.00
CA LEU A 116 -40.71 -40.14 -22.50
C LEU A 116 -40.08 -39.29 -21.39
N MET A 117 -40.68 -39.25 -20.20
CA MET A 117 -40.14 -38.56 -19.03
C MET A 117 -38.81 -39.16 -18.59
N GLU A 118 -38.71 -40.49 -18.53
CA GLU A 118 -37.49 -41.20 -18.17
C GLU A 118 -36.33 -40.87 -19.12
N HIS A 119 -36.62 -40.72 -20.42
CA HIS A 119 -35.62 -40.28 -21.40
C HIS A 119 -35.07 -38.89 -21.07
N TYR A 120 -35.94 -37.90 -20.81
CA TYR A 120 -35.50 -36.54 -20.48
C TYR A 120 -34.77 -36.44 -19.14
N VAL A 121 -35.17 -37.24 -18.14
CA VAL A 121 -34.45 -37.30 -16.86
C VAL A 121 -33.05 -37.88 -17.06
N LYS A 122 -32.91 -38.97 -17.82
CA LYS A 122 -31.60 -39.54 -18.15
C LYS A 122 -30.74 -38.58 -18.96
N GLN A 123 -31.35 -37.78 -19.85
CA GLN A 123 -30.66 -36.77 -20.64
C GLN A 123 -30.11 -35.64 -19.77
N ASN A 124 -30.92 -35.09 -18.85
CA ASN A 124 -30.47 -34.04 -17.93
C ASN A 124 -29.37 -34.53 -16.97
N ASN A 125 -29.43 -35.81 -16.58
CA ASN A 125 -28.38 -36.41 -15.75
C ASN A 125 -27.11 -36.79 -16.53
N ALA A 126 -27.15 -36.83 -17.87
CA ALA A 126 -26.00 -37.23 -18.66
C ALA A 126 -24.94 -36.13 -18.70
N ILE A 127 -25.36 -34.87 -18.81
CA ILE A 127 -24.51 -33.68 -18.83
C ILE A 127 -25.29 -32.53 -18.17
N ASP A 128 -24.72 -31.91 -17.15
CA ASP A 128 -25.28 -30.70 -16.56
C ASP A 128 -24.94 -29.50 -17.45
N ILE A 129 -25.88 -29.11 -18.31
CA ILE A 129 -25.74 -27.96 -19.21
C ILE A 129 -25.75 -26.61 -18.47
N TYR A 130 -26.04 -26.59 -17.17
CA TYR A 130 -26.07 -25.40 -16.35
C TYR A 130 -24.84 -25.25 -15.45
N GLU A 131 -23.91 -26.22 -15.46
CA GLU A 131 -22.64 -26.12 -14.75
C GLU A 131 -21.74 -25.06 -15.42
N GLU A 132 -21.45 -23.99 -14.69
CA GLU A 132 -20.52 -22.95 -15.13
C GLU A 132 -19.09 -23.34 -14.70
N TYR A 133 -18.30 -23.83 -15.65
CA TYR A 133 -16.89 -24.11 -15.42
C TYR A 133 -16.14 -22.80 -15.08
N PHE A 134 -15.29 -22.84 -14.05
CA PHE A 134 -14.49 -21.70 -13.58
C PHE A 134 -15.29 -20.54 -12.96
N ALA A 135 -16.42 -20.83 -12.31
CA ALA A 135 -17.20 -19.82 -11.58
C ALA A 135 -16.44 -19.17 -10.39
N GLU A 136 -15.45 -19.87 -9.82
CA GLU A 136 -14.48 -19.27 -8.91
C GLU A 136 -13.32 -18.72 -9.75
N GLU A 137 -13.13 -17.39 -9.69
CA GLU A 137 -12.07 -16.67 -10.41
C GLU A 137 -10.74 -17.42 -10.29
N VAL A 138 -10.27 -17.96 -11.42
CA VAL A 138 -8.89 -18.44 -11.53
C VAL A 138 -8.03 -17.19 -11.41
N GLU A 139 -7.30 -17.05 -10.31
CA GLU A 139 -6.29 -15.99 -10.15
C GLU A 139 -5.46 -15.96 -11.43
N GLU A 140 -5.59 -14.90 -12.23
CA GLU A 140 -4.78 -14.71 -13.42
C GLU A 140 -3.32 -14.72 -12.95
N VAL A 141 -2.56 -15.71 -13.41
CA VAL A 141 -1.12 -15.74 -13.22
C VAL A 141 -0.57 -14.68 -14.16
N ASP A 142 -0.47 -13.45 -13.67
CA ASP A 142 0.23 -12.38 -14.37
C ASP A 142 1.71 -12.80 -14.49
N ASP A 143 2.06 -13.38 -15.63
CA ASP A 143 3.43 -13.67 -16.06
C ASP A 143 4.18 -12.38 -16.46
N GLU A 144 3.78 -11.22 -15.92
CA GLU A 144 4.46 -9.96 -16.21
C GLU A 144 5.87 -10.02 -15.60
N PRO A 145 6.94 -9.85 -16.41
CA PRO A 145 8.29 -9.83 -15.88
C PRO A 145 8.44 -8.68 -14.88
N PRO A 146 9.23 -8.86 -13.79
CA PRO A 146 9.42 -7.81 -12.81
C PRO A 146 9.95 -6.55 -13.49
N SER A 147 9.27 -5.43 -13.27
CA SER A 147 9.61 -4.16 -13.90
C SER A 147 9.54 -3.02 -12.88
N ALA A 148 10.24 -1.93 -13.17
CA ALA A 148 10.12 -0.69 -12.42
C ALA A 148 10.01 0.48 -13.38
N LYS A 149 8.97 1.29 -13.21
CA LYS A 149 8.64 2.41 -14.07
C LYS A 149 8.93 3.72 -13.35
N THR A 150 9.64 4.64 -14.01
CA THR A 150 9.82 5.99 -13.46
C THR A 150 8.50 6.76 -13.55
N ILE A 151 7.95 7.15 -12.40
CA ILE A 151 6.71 7.92 -12.31
C ILE A 151 6.97 9.42 -12.24
N ASN A 152 8.03 9.83 -11.54
CA ASN A 152 8.31 11.25 -11.33
C ASN A 152 9.80 11.51 -11.10
N ILE A 153 10.25 12.71 -11.44
CA ILE A 153 11.63 13.17 -11.25
C ILE A 153 11.58 14.57 -10.63
N ILE A 154 12.02 14.66 -9.38
CA ILE A 154 12.07 15.89 -8.60
C ILE A 154 13.49 16.43 -8.67
N ARG A 155 13.63 17.72 -9.01
CA ARG A 155 14.91 18.42 -9.03
C ARG A 155 14.83 19.64 -8.13
N ALA A 156 15.78 19.77 -7.22
CA ALA A 156 15.92 20.98 -6.41
C ALA A 156 16.35 22.16 -7.30
N VAL A 157 15.38 22.98 -7.70
CA VAL A 157 15.62 24.27 -8.35
C VAL A 157 15.43 25.35 -7.28
N SER A 158 16.48 26.10 -6.95
CA SER A 158 16.30 27.34 -6.20
C SER A 158 15.75 28.39 -7.17
N GLU A 159 14.54 28.87 -6.91
CA GLU A 159 14.03 30.06 -7.58
C GLU A 159 14.76 31.30 -7.02
N LEU A 160 15.90 31.63 -7.60
CA LEU A 160 16.46 32.98 -7.55
C LEU A 160 16.84 33.42 -8.96
N THR A 161 15.85 33.51 -9.85
CA THR A 161 15.91 34.45 -10.97
C THR A 161 14.51 34.94 -11.32
N SER A 162 14.23 36.15 -10.89
CA SER A 162 13.10 36.98 -11.28
C SER A 162 13.17 37.35 -12.78
N PHE A 163 12.06 37.16 -13.49
CA PHE A 163 11.51 38.04 -14.53
C PHE A 163 12.33 38.49 -15.76
N PHE A 164 13.60 38.08 -15.96
CA PHE A 164 14.42 38.56 -17.09
C PHE A 164 15.09 37.49 -17.98
N ASP A 165 14.78 36.20 -17.83
CA ASP A 165 15.45 35.10 -18.57
C ASP A 165 14.60 34.50 -19.70
N VAL A 166 14.09 35.35 -20.61
CA VAL A 166 13.39 34.87 -21.84
C VAL A 166 14.32 34.80 -23.06
N LEU A 167 15.62 35.12 -22.95
CA LEU A 167 16.47 35.25 -24.15
C LEU A 167 17.85 34.58 -24.14
N LEU A 168 18.13 33.58 -23.29
CA LEU A 168 19.33 32.75 -23.46
C LEU A 168 19.03 31.25 -23.26
N PRO A 169 19.28 30.40 -24.27
CA PRO A 169 19.35 28.97 -24.07
C PRO A 169 20.69 28.64 -23.38
N GLN A 170 20.60 27.90 -22.27
CA GLN A 170 21.69 27.38 -21.43
C GLN A 170 22.18 28.27 -20.27
N ARG A 171 21.61 28.04 -19.09
CA ARG A 171 22.34 27.73 -17.84
C ARG A 171 21.33 27.45 -16.71
N ASP A 172 21.44 26.29 -16.08
CA ASP A 172 20.64 25.92 -14.90
C ASP A 172 20.89 26.91 -13.74
N PRO A 173 19.86 27.40 -13.01
CA PRO A 173 20.01 28.45 -12.00
C PRO A 173 20.63 28.04 -10.65
N ASN A 174 21.19 26.83 -10.52
CA ASN A 174 22.03 26.43 -9.39
C ASN A 174 23.40 25.99 -9.93
N ILE A 175 24.42 26.82 -9.75
CA ILE A 175 25.79 26.54 -10.23
C ILE A 175 26.35 25.27 -9.56
N ASN A 176 25.88 24.93 -8.36
CA ASN A 176 26.37 23.78 -7.60
C ASN A 176 25.20 22.86 -7.18
N LYS A 177 25.27 21.61 -7.62
CA LYS A 177 24.29 20.57 -7.30
C LYS A 177 24.59 20.00 -5.90
N ARG A 178 23.55 19.81 -5.08
CA ARG A 178 23.65 19.25 -3.71
C ARG A 178 23.15 17.81 -3.70
N THR A 179 23.82 16.92 -2.98
CA THR A 179 23.37 15.53 -2.83
C THR A 179 22.04 15.47 -2.09
N ALA A 180 21.09 14.68 -2.60
CA ALA A 180 19.92 14.28 -1.81
C ALA A 180 20.39 13.22 -0.80
N SER A 181 20.68 13.65 0.43
CA SER A 181 21.36 12.82 1.43
C SER A 181 20.41 11.88 2.17
N HIS A 182 19.15 12.29 2.36
CA HIS A 182 18.15 11.47 3.03
C HIS A 182 16.74 11.79 2.52
N LEU A 183 15.89 10.79 2.52
CA LEU A 183 14.49 10.86 2.09
C LEU A 183 13.61 10.43 3.26
N SER A 184 12.45 11.07 3.43
CA SER A 184 11.45 10.64 4.41
C SER A 184 10.05 10.84 3.88
N TRP A 185 9.30 9.75 3.83
CA TRP A 185 7.91 9.73 3.38
C TRP A 185 6.98 10.27 4.46
N HIS A 186 5.97 11.02 4.04
CA HIS A 186 4.94 11.47 4.95
C HIS A 186 4.03 10.30 5.38
N PRO A 187 3.87 10.02 6.70
CA PRO A 187 3.23 8.80 7.20
C PRO A 187 1.76 8.59 6.78
N GLU A 188 0.94 9.64 6.74
CA GLU A 188 -0.51 9.49 6.49
C GLU A 188 -0.90 9.63 5.02
N ALA A 189 -0.43 10.67 4.35
CA ALA A 189 -0.93 11.04 3.03
C ALA A 189 -0.24 10.32 1.86
N CYS A 190 0.93 9.67 2.06
CA CYS A 190 1.72 9.02 0.99
C CYS A 190 1.95 9.88 -0.28
N LYS A 191 1.70 11.19 -0.22
CA LYS A 191 1.77 12.14 -1.33
C LYS A 191 2.85 13.18 -1.13
N LYS A 192 3.46 13.22 0.05
CA LYS A 192 4.50 14.18 0.39
C LYS A 192 5.79 13.46 0.70
N LEU A 193 6.88 14.02 0.19
CA LEU A 193 8.23 13.52 0.38
C LEU A 193 9.12 14.66 0.89
N ALA A 194 9.67 14.49 2.08
CA ALA A 194 10.69 15.39 2.60
C ALA A 194 12.06 14.91 2.13
N VAL A 195 12.87 15.85 1.63
CA VAL A 195 14.21 15.56 1.09
C VAL A 195 15.23 16.47 1.76
N ALA A 196 16.23 15.85 2.39
CA ALA A 196 17.40 16.52 2.91
C ALA A 196 18.44 16.73 1.80
N TYR A 197 18.97 17.95 1.69
CA TYR A 197 20.01 18.28 0.74
C TYR A 197 21.28 18.71 1.47
N CYS A 198 22.38 17.98 1.23
CA CYS A 198 23.68 18.29 1.78
C CYS A 198 24.77 18.09 0.73
N ASN A 199 25.82 18.91 0.77
CA ASN A 199 27.08 18.58 0.11
C ASN A 199 28.06 18.05 1.15
N LEU A 200 28.41 16.77 1.04
CA LEU A 200 29.37 16.12 1.92
C LEU A 200 30.83 16.33 1.46
N GLU A 201 31.06 16.98 0.32
CA GLU A 201 32.41 17.30 -0.16
C GLU A 201 33.00 18.50 0.60
N PHE A 202 33.94 18.23 1.50
CA PHE A 202 34.57 19.19 2.42
C PHE A 202 35.08 20.50 1.77
N LEU A 203 35.50 20.46 0.51
CA LEU A 203 36.17 21.59 -0.16
C LEU A 203 35.24 22.53 -0.95
N GLN A 204 33.96 22.18 -1.17
CA GLN A 204 33.08 22.89 -2.11
C GLN A 204 31.99 23.77 -1.46
N ASN A 205 32.05 24.03 -0.15
CA ASN A 205 30.90 24.55 0.62
C ASN A 205 30.74 26.08 0.71
N LYS A 206 31.53 26.89 -0.02
CA LYS A 206 31.64 28.33 0.31
C LYS A 206 30.47 29.24 -0.12
N ASP A 207 29.57 28.82 -1.01
CA ASP A 207 28.44 29.66 -1.50
C ASP A 207 27.11 28.87 -1.69
N MET A 208 26.82 27.91 -0.82
CA MET A 208 25.71 26.97 -0.99
C MET A 208 24.48 27.36 -0.14
N SER A 209 23.27 27.28 -0.72
CA SER A 209 22.04 27.33 0.08
C SER A 209 21.97 26.11 1.02
N TYR A 210 21.40 26.31 2.20
CA TYR A 210 21.15 25.26 3.21
C TYR A 210 19.74 24.68 3.10
N ASP A 211 18.92 25.23 2.21
CA ASP A 211 17.49 24.95 2.19
C ASP A 211 17.21 23.50 1.77
N SER A 212 16.33 22.83 2.50
CA SER A 212 15.79 21.52 2.15
C SER A 212 14.30 21.65 1.83
N TYR A 213 13.69 20.62 1.25
CA TYR A 213 12.38 20.78 0.63
C TYR A 213 11.42 19.66 0.97
N ILE A 214 10.16 20.02 1.17
CA ILE A 214 9.03 19.09 1.17
C ILE A 214 8.36 19.21 -0.20
N TRP A 215 8.25 18.08 -0.89
CA TRP A 215 7.65 17.98 -2.21
C TRP A 215 6.31 17.28 -2.14
N ASP A 216 5.36 17.79 -2.91
CA ASP A 216 4.12 17.08 -3.22
C ASP A 216 4.31 16.30 -4.53
N LEU A 217 3.92 15.03 -4.55
CA LEU A 217 3.98 14.18 -5.72
C LEU A 217 3.08 14.69 -6.86
N GLU A 218 1.99 15.38 -6.53
CA GLU A 218 1.08 15.96 -7.52
C GLU A 218 1.70 17.16 -8.24
N ASN A 219 2.60 17.90 -7.58
CA ASN A 219 3.28 19.07 -8.15
C ASN A 219 4.81 19.01 -8.00
N PRO A 220 5.50 18.28 -8.90
CA PRO A 220 6.95 18.07 -8.79
C PRO A 220 7.80 19.29 -9.18
N LYS A 221 7.20 20.34 -9.75
CA LYS A 221 7.94 21.51 -10.25
C LYS A 221 8.27 22.51 -9.15
N LYS A 222 7.47 22.55 -8.09
CA LYS A 222 7.62 23.52 -7.00
C LYS A 222 7.51 22.80 -5.66
N PRO A 223 8.45 23.03 -4.72
CA PRO A 223 8.32 22.48 -3.38
C PRO A 223 7.11 23.09 -2.67
N GLU A 224 6.40 22.27 -1.89
CA GLU A 224 5.27 22.72 -1.07
C GLU A 224 5.78 23.61 0.07
N LEU A 225 6.86 23.18 0.73
CA LEU A 225 7.48 23.91 1.82
C LEU A 225 9.01 23.88 1.68
N ILE A 226 9.62 25.04 1.90
CA ILE A 226 11.07 25.21 1.96
C ILE A 226 11.49 25.23 3.43
N LEU A 227 12.31 24.28 3.85
CA LEU A 227 12.89 24.19 5.18
C LEU A 227 14.22 24.95 5.20
N GLN A 228 14.37 25.91 6.11
CA GLN A 228 15.57 26.75 6.23
C GLN A 228 16.36 26.38 7.50
N PRO A 229 17.25 25.39 7.43
CA PRO A 229 18.04 24.97 8.59
C PRO A 229 19.21 25.92 8.88
N PRO A 230 19.75 25.91 10.12
CA PRO A 230 20.92 26.71 10.48
C PRO A 230 22.21 26.26 9.75
N SER A 231 22.24 25.02 9.26
CA SER A 231 23.35 24.39 8.56
C SER A 231 22.78 23.28 7.64
N PRO A 232 23.46 22.86 6.56
CA PRO A 232 22.94 21.84 5.64
C PRO A 232 22.42 20.59 6.35
N LEU A 233 21.24 20.12 5.94
CA LEU A 233 20.60 18.94 6.52
C LEU A 233 21.16 17.67 5.92
N VAL A 234 21.68 16.80 6.78
CA VAL A 234 22.22 15.48 6.40
C VAL A 234 21.11 14.43 6.47
N THR A 235 20.34 14.43 7.56
CA THR A 235 19.23 13.50 7.81
C THR A 235 17.95 14.27 8.13
N LEU A 236 16.79 13.71 7.78
CA LEU A 236 15.49 14.35 7.96
C LEU A 236 14.40 13.27 8.10
N GLU A 237 13.66 13.25 9.21
CA GLU A 237 12.72 12.17 9.52
C GLU A 237 11.38 12.73 10.01
N TYR A 238 10.27 12.33 9.38
CA TYR A 238 8.92 12.63 9.87
C TYR A 238 8.63 11.93 11.20
N ASN A 239 7.87 12.59 12.07
CA ASN A 239 7.32 11.92 13.24
C ASN A 239 6.19 10.97 12.82
N HIS A 240 6.25 9.73 13.29
CA HIS A 240 5.32 8.67 12.93
C HIS A 240 3.89 8.87 13.46
N LYS A 241 3.69 9.65 14.53
CA LYS A 241 2.34 9.98 15.07
C LYS A 241 1.87 11.38 14.70
N ASP A 242 2.73 12.38 14.79
CA ASP A 242 2.38 13.76 14.39
C ASP A 242 3.01 14.08 13.04
N SER A 243 2.25 13.85 11.98
CA SER A 243 2.70 14.04 10.59
C SER A 243 3.13 15.47 10.25
N CYS A 244 2.84 16.45 11.12
CA CYS A 244 3.25 17.84 10.93
C CYS A 244 4.64 18.15 11.51
N ILE A 245 5.22 17.25 12.31
CA ILE A 245 6.53 17.46 12.94
C ILE A 245 7.61 16.70 12.16
N LEU A 246 8.70 17.41 11.87
CA LEU A 246 9.89 16.90 11.19
C LEU A 246 11.12 17.13 12.06
N LEU A 247 11.98 16.12 12.15
CA LEU A 247 13.29 16.20 12.80
C LEU A 247 14.37 16.25 11.73
N GLY A 248 15.38 17.10 11.91
CA GLY A 248 16.53 17.14 11.03
C GLY A 248 17.84 17.24 11.78
N GLY A 249 18.84 16.52 11.27
CA GLY A 249 20.22 16.55 11.75
C GLY A 249 21.08 17.35 10.78
N CYS A 250 21.82 18.33 11.30
CA CYS A 250 22.63 19.24 10.51
C CYS A 250 24.09 18.77 10.40
N TYR A 251 24.80 19.28 9.39
CA TYR A 251 26.21 19.00 9.16
C TYR A 251 27.13 19.50 10.29
N ASN A 252 26.74 20.57 10.99
CA ASN A 252 27.50 21.10 12.12
C ASN A 252 27.21 20.39 13.46
N GLY A 253 26.46 19.28 13.44
CA GLY A 253 26.14 18.50 14.63
C GLY A 253 24.89 18.93 15.39
N GLN A 254 24.28 20.08 15.05
CA GLN A 254 23.04 20.53 15.66
C GLN A 254 21.83 19.72 15.18
N LEU A 255 20.85 19.58 16.06
CA LEU A 255 19.52 19.08 15.73
C LEU A 255 18.54 20.25 15.66
N ALA A 256 17.60 20.16 14.75
CA ALA A 256 16.50 21.10 14.64
C ALA A 256 15.21 20.35 14.33
N TYR A 257 14.07 20.93 14.71
CA TYR A 257 12.78 20.40 14.30
C TYR A 257 11.90 21.49 13.69
N TRP A 258 11.01 21.05 12.81
CA TRP A 258 10.07 21.89 12.08
C TRP A 258 8.65 21.44 12.39
N ASP A 259 7.75 22.41 12.40
CA ASP A 259 6.31 22.20 12.40
C ASP A 259 5.78 22.78 11.09
N THR A 260 5.30 21.91 10.19
CA THR A 260 4.86 22.30 8.84
C THR A 260 3.73 23.35 8.86
N ARG A 261 3.01 23.46 9.99
CA ARG A 261 1.93 24.45 10.18
C ARG A 261 2.46 25.85 10.46
N LYS A 262 3.69 25.97 10.97
CA LYS A 262 4.33 27.25 11.34
C LYS A 262 5.22 27.83 10.24
N GLY A 263 5.45 27.09 9.16
CA GLY A 263 6.25 27.50 8.01
C GLY A 263 7.63 26.83 7.96
N GLY A 264 8.55 27.44 7.21
CA GLY A 264 9.85 26.86 6.84
C GLY A 264 10.98 27.03 7.86
N LEU A 265 10.80 27.89 8.86
CA LEU A 265 11.81 28.16 9.88
C LEU A 265 11.77 27.08 10.97
N PRO A 266 12.93 26.68 11.53
CA PRO A 266 12.98 25.71 12.62
C PRO A 266 12.29 26.30 13.85
N VAL A 267 11.50 25.47 14.53
CA VAL A 267 10.79 25.87 15.75
C VAL A 267 11.76 26.00 16.92
N GLU A 268 12.68 25.04 17.03
CA GLU A 268 13.78 25.07 18.00
C GLU A 268 15.01 24.39 17.39
N VAL A 269 16.18 24.83 17.83
CA VAL A 269 17.48 24.31 17.42
C VAL A 269 18.28 24.02 18.69
N SER A 270 19.01 22.91 18.71
CA SER A 270 19.87 22.55 19.83
C SER A 270 21.08 23.48 19.93
N SER A 271 21.55 23.75 21.15
CA SER A 271 22.74 24.59 21.36
C SER A 271 24.00 23.90 20.85
N MET A 272 24.90 24.64 20.18
CA MET A 272 26.13 24.09 19.59
C MET A 272 27.03 23.40 20.63
N ASP A 273 27.11 23.92 21.86
CA ASP A 273 28.04 23.43 22.89
C ASP A 273 27.73 22.01 23.40
N VAL A 274 26.46 21.58 23.30
CA VAL A 274 25.97 20.30 23.84
C VAL A 274 25.52 19.33 22.74
N SER A 275 25.57 19.78 21.48
CA SER A 275 25.22 18.99 20.32
C SER A 275 26.38 18.09 19.88
N HIS A 276 26.19 17.34 18.79
CA HIS A 276 27.29 16.61 18.18
C HIS A 276 28.37 17.57 17.68
N ARG A 277 29.61 17.07 17.56
CA ARG A 277 30.73 17.85 17.01
C ARG A 277 30.90 17.68 15.50
N GLU A 278 30.29 16.64 14.97
CA GLU A 278 30.41 16.20 13.59
C GLU A 278 29.00 16.03 12.97
N PRO A 279 28.89 15.78 11.65
CA PRO A 279 27.60 15.66 10.98
C PRO A 279 26.72 14.59 11.63
N VAL A 280 25.42 14.89 11.75
CA VAL A 280 24.43 13.94 12.27
C VAL A 280 23.91 13.08 11.12
N TYR A 281 24.38 11.84 11.01
CA TYR A 281 23.98 10.93 9.94
C TYR A 281 22.69 10.16 10.25
N GLY A 282 22.42 9.88 11.52
CA GLY A 282 21.21 9.15 11.94
C GLY A 282 20.38 9.96 12.93
N ALA A 283 19.09 10.12 12.66
CA ALA A 283 18.14 10.72 13.59
C ALA A 283 16.80 9.96 13.55
N ILE A 284 16.37 9.41 14.69
CA ILE A 284 15.18 8.54 14.75
C ILE A 284 14.28 8.90 15.93
N TRP A 285 12.98 8.93 15.67
CA TRP A 285 11.94 9.11 16.68
C TRP A 285 11.75 7.86 17.55
N LEU A 286 11.49 8.08 18.84
CA LEU A 286 11.23 7.00 19.77
C LEU A 286 9.76 6.99 20.19
N PRO A 287 9.13 5.81 20.19
CA PRO A 287 7.78 5.65 20.67
C PRO A 287 7.77 5.94 22.18
N SER A 288 7.13 7.04 22.54
CA SER A 288 6.87 7.44 23.92
C SER A 288 5.39 7.76 24.07
N LYS A 289 4.93 8.04 25.29
CA LYS A 289 3.52 8.41 25.49
C LYS A 289 3.16 9.69 24.73
N THR A 290 4.14 10.58 24.55
CA THR A 290 3.98 11.89 23.94
C THR A 290 4.69 12.03 22.59
N ASP A 291 5.42 11.00 22.13
CA ASP A 291 6.29 11.00 20.92
C ASP A 291 7.16 12.23 20.74
N THR A 292 7.72 12.72 21.86
CA THR A 292 8.61 13.88 21.85
C THR A 292 10.08 13.49 21.95
N THR A 293 10.40 12.22 22.12
CA THR A 293 11.76 11.74 22.38
C THR A 293 12.41 11.15 21.14
N LEU A 294 13.72 11.33 20.97
CA LEU A 294 14.45 10.90 19.78
C LEU A 294 15.91 10.56 20.09
N PHE A 295 16.58 9.86 19.16
CA PHE A 295 18.02 9.65 19.13
C PHE A 295 18.68 10.31 17.93
N SER A 296 19.90 10.77 18.16
CA SER A 296 20.83 11.18 17.11
C SER A 296 22.13 10.40 17.23
N ALA A 297 22.75 10.13 16.08
CA ALA A 297 24.03 9.45 15.97
C ALA A 297 24.92 10.23 14.99
N SER A 298 26.21 10.32 15.31
CA SER A 298 27.21 11.07 14.55
C SER A 298 28.54 10.33 14.49
N THR A 299 29.39 10.74 13.56
CA THR A 299 30.77 10.26 13.41
C THR A 299 31.68 10.64 14.58
N ASP A 300 31.23 11.53 15.47
CA ASP A 300 31.88 11.81 16.78
C ASP A 300 31.86 10.63 17.77
N GLY A 301 31.23 9.51 17.38
CA GLY A 301 31.19 8.28 18.14
C GLY A 301 30.22 8.32 19.33
N GLN A 302 29.31 9.29 19.36
CA GLN A 302 28.30 9.42 20.39
C GLN A 302 26.89 9.18 19.83
N VAL A 303 26.03 8.63 20.68
CA VAL A 303 24.57 8.62 20.50
C VAL A 303 23.97 9.51 21.58
N LEU A 304 23.14 10.47 21.21
CA LEU A 304 22.52 11.43 22.12
C LEU A 304 20.99 11.25 22.15
N TRP A 305 20.42 11.34 23.35
CA TRP A 305 18.98 11.28 23.59
C TRP A 305 18.45 12.69 23.70
N TRP A 306 17.38 13.01 22.98
CA TRP A 306 16.74 14.34 23.04
C TRP A 306 15.25 14.25 23.33
N ASP A 307 14.70 15.36 23.81
CA ASP A 307 13.26 15.59 23.96
C ASP A 307 12.95 16.93 23.29
N ILE A 308 12.04 16.95 22.31
CA ILE A 308 11.72 18.18 21.54
C ILE A 308 11.07 19.27 22.40
N ARG A 309 10.62 18.94 23.62
CA ARG A 309 10.13 19.94 24.59
C ARG A 309 11.25 20.74 25.23
N GLN A 310 12.48 20.24 25.16
CA GLN A 310 13.68 20.89 25.67
C GLN A 310 14.89 20.44 24.85
N LEU A 311 15.16 21.09 23.71
CA LEU A 311 16.32 20.79 22.86
C LEU A 311 17.60 21.49 23.34
N SER A 312 17.53 22.24 24.43
CA SER A 312 18.70 22.92 25.00
C SER A 312 19.77 21.97 25.56
N LYS A 313 19.43 20.70 25.86
CA LYS A 313 20.38 19.71 26.38
C LYS A 313 19.95 18.27 26.05
N PRO A 314 20.90 17.35 25.80
CA PRO A 314 20.56 15.93 25.69
C PRO A 314 20.18 15.35 27.06
N THR A 315 19.21 14.43 27.06
CA THR A 315 18.74 13.73 28.27
C THR A 315 19.76 12.68 28.72
N LYS A 316 20.42 12.02 27.77
CA LYS A 316 21.42 10.96 27.99
C LYS A 316 22.41 10.97 26.84
N THR A 317 23.62 10.50 27.13
CA THR A 317 24.70 10.28 26.16
C THR A 317 25.16 8.83 26.26
N LEU A 318 25.53 8.25 25.12
CA LEU A 318 26.20 6.97 25.01
C LEU A 318 27.43 7.15 24.11
N ILE A 319 28.60 6.74 24.61
CA ILE A 319 29.83 6.71 23.83
C ILE A 319 29.99 5.29 23.28
N LEU A 320 30.24 5.17 21.97
CA LEU A 320 30.34 3.90 21.25
C LEU A 320 31.74 3.29 21.36
N ASP A 321 32.17 3.01 22.58
CA ASP A 321 33.45 2.37 22.89
C ASP A 321 33.23 0.88 23.18
N ILE A 322 33.71 0.01 22.28
CA ILE A 322 33.58 -1.46 22.40
C ILE A 322 34.25 -1.98 23.68
N THR A 323 35.26 -1.30 24.22
CA THR A 323 35.93 -1.73 25.45
C THR A 323 35.08 -1.52 26.71
N GLY A 324 33.96 -0.80 26.59
CA GLY A 324 33.02 -0.53 27.69
C GLY A 324 33.54 0.48 28.72
N LYS A 325 34.71 1.09 28.48
CA LYS A 325 35.31 2.09 29.38
C LYS A 325 34.69 3.48 29.19
N GLY A 326 34.05 3.73 28.05
CA GLY A 326 33.38 5.00 27.75
C GLY A 326 34.37 6.11 27.45
N LEU A 327 35.51 5.77 26.85
CA LEU A 327 36.52 6.73 26.43
C LEU A 327 36.19 7.26 25.04
N LEU A 328 36.19 8.59 24.88
CA LEU A 328 35.88 9.22 23.60
C LEU A 328 36.93 8.92 22.53
N ASP A 329 38.21 8.80 22.92
CA ASP A 329 39.32 8.53 21.99
C ASP A 329 39.21 7.14 21.32
N ASN A 330 38.51 6.20 21.95
CA ASN A 330 38.26 4.86 21.42
C ASN A 330 36.85 4.73 20.80
N ALA A 331 36.09 5.82 20.71
CA ALA A 331 34.74 5.79 20.21
C ALA A 331 34.72 5.53 18.71
N LEU A 332 33.81 4.65 18.28
CA LEU A 332 33.61 4.35 16.87
C LEU A 332 32.52 5.27 16.29
N GLY A 333 32.86 5.97 15.22
CA GLY A 333 31.94 6.89 14.54
C GLY A 333 30.70 6.19 14.00
N ALA A 334 29.52 6.75 14.27
CA ALA A 334 28.23 6.19 13.84
C ALA A 334 27.74 6.84 12.55
N ILE A 335 27.34 6.00 11.59
CA ILE A 335 26.83 6.44 10.28
C ILE A 335 25.34 6.08 10.14
N SER A 336 24.97 4.86 10.51
CA SER A 336 23.58 4.40 10.42
C SER A 336 23.02 4.06 11.80
N LEU A 337 21.74 4.35 12.00
CA LEU A 337 21.02 4.08 13.23
C LEU A 337 19.74 3.34 12.87
N GLU A 338 19.37 2.34 13.65
CA GLU A 338 18.13 1.58 13.41
C GLU A 338 17.44 1.20 14.73
N PHE A 339 16.17 1.55 14.83
CA PHE A 339 15.34 1.26 15.99
C PHE A 339 13.94 0.83 15.56
N GLU A 340 13.48 -0.28 16.13
CA GLU A 340 12.21 -0.90 15.78
C GLU A 340 11.26 -0.84 17.01
N PRO A 341 10.07 -0.20 16.90
CA PRO A 341 9.15 -0.01 18.03
C PRO A 341 8.70 -1.30 18.71
N THR A 342 8.62 -2.42 17.99
CA THR A 342 8.26 -3.73 18.56
C THR A 342 9.30 -4.26 19.55
N MET A 343 10.55 -3.80 19.47
CA MET A 343 11.65 -4.15 20.38
C MET A 343 12.23 -2.91 21.10
N PRO A 344 11.49 -2.29 22.03
CA PRO A 344 11.79 -0.95 22.55
C PRO A 344 13.02 -0.84 23.47
N THR A 345 13.69 -1.96 23.71
CA THR A 345 14.88 -2.06 24.55
C THR A 345 16.17 -2.00 23.77
N LYS A 346 16.18 -2.43 22.50
CA LYS A 346 17.39 -2.59 21.70
C LYS A 346 17.35 -1.68 20.47
N PHE A 347 18.51 -1.19 20.09
CA PHE A 347 18.74 -0.47 18.83
C PHE A 347 20.09 -0.91 18.25
N LEU A 348 20.27 -0.73 16.95
CA LEU A 348 21.53 -1.04 16.28
C LEU A 348 22.15 0.25 15.77
N VAL A 349 23.48 0.26 15.75
CA VAL A 349 24.29 1.35 15.21
C VAL A 349 25.29 0.75 14.24
N GLY A 350 25.32 1.23 13.01
CA GLY A 350 26.36 0.90 12.03
C GLY A 350 27.48 1.93 12.08
N THR A 351 28.72 1.47 12.22
CA THR A 351 29.89 2.34 12.33
C THR A 351 30.63 2.54 11.01
N GLU A 352 31.46 3.57 10.96
CA GLU A 352 32.37 3.84 9.84
C GLU A 352 33.38 2.70 9.61
N GLN A 353 33.79 2.03 10.68
CA GLN A 353 34.79 0.94 10.64
C GLN A 353 34.22 -0.41 10.22
N GLY A 354 32.93 -0.50 9.83
CA GLY A 354 32.32 -1.75 9.37
C GLY A 354 31.83 -2.68 10.48
N ILE A 355 31.71 -2.17 11.70
CA ILE A 355 31.21 -2.91 12.87
C ILE A 355 29.78 -2.46 13.14
N ILE A 356 28.87 -3.41 13.36
CA ILE A 356 27.52 -3.11 13.84
C ILE A 356 27.49 -3.31 15.35
N ILE A 357 27.06 -2.30 16.09
CA ILE A 357 26.96 -2.34 17.55
C ILE A 357 25.49 -2.47 17.94
N SER A 358 25.18 -3.49 18.75
CA SER A 358 23.85 -3.67 19.33
C SER A 358 23.78 -3.09 20.74
N CYS A 359 22.90 -2.11 20.90
CA CYS A 359 22.82 -1.31 22.11
C CYS A 359 21.50 -1.53 22.86
N ASN A 360 21.55 -1.55 24.19
CA ASN A 360 20.39 -1.61 25.08
C ASN A 360 20.11 -0.24 25.71
N ARG A 361 18.97 0.33 25.34
CA ARG A 361 18.50 1.65 25.80
C ARG A 361 18.18 1.72 27.29
N LYS A 362 17.79 0.60 27.90
CA LYS A 362 17.37 0.55 29.32
C LYS A 362 18.53 0.26 30.29
N ALA A 363 19.71 -0.12 29.79
CA ALA A 363 20.85 -0.44 30.63
C ALA A 363 21.40 0.81 31.36
N LYS A 364 21.84 0.60 32.61
CA LYS A 364 22.29 1.68 33.49
C LYS A 364 23.76 2.02 33.26
N THR A 365 24.62 1.01 33.12
CA THR A 365 26.06 1.21 32.91
C THR A 365 26.38 1.33 31.41
N PRO A 366 27.38 2.13 31.01
CA PRO A 366 27.80 2.23 29.60
C PRO A 366 28.24 0.89 29.00
N ALA A 367 28.94 0.05 29.76
CA ALA A 367 29.37 -1.27 29.32
C ALA A 367 28.17 -2.21 29.05
N GLU A 368 27.15 -2.23 29.91
CA GLU A 368 25.94 -3.04 29.68
C GLU A 368 25.04 -2.47 28.57
N ARG A 369 25.21 -1.19 28.21
CA ARG A 369 24.51 -0.61 27.07
C ARG A 369 25.00 -1.20 25.76
N ILE A 370 26.25 -1.64 25.64
CA ILE A 370 26.74 -2.34 24.45
C ILE A 370 26.59 -3.85 24.68
N THR A 371 25.60 -4.46 24.03
CA THR A 371 25.22 -5.88 24.25
C THR A 371 25.91 -6.86 23.31
N GLY A 372 26.44 -6.38 22.18
CA GLY A 372 27.13 -7.20 21.22
C GLY A 372 27.59 -6.41 20.00
N THR A 373 28.52 -7.00 19.27
CA THR A 373 29.07 -6.46 18.02
C THR A 373 28.95 -7.50 16.93
N TYR A 374 28.64 -7.07 15.71
CA TYR A 374 28.67 -7.89 14.50
C TYR A 374 29.78 -7.33 13.60
N SER A 375 30.81 -8.12 13.38
CA SER A 375 31.94 -7.75 12.52
C SER A 375 31.83 -8.52 11.21
N GLY A 376 31.77 -7.82 10.09
CA GLY A 376 31.72 -8.49 8.79
C GLY A 376 31.98 -7.58 7.59
N HIS A 377 31.61 -6.30 7.68
CA HIS A 377 31.91 -5.36 6.61
C HIS A 377 33.37 -4.93 6.66
N HIS A 378 33.93 -4.65 5.48
CA HIS A 378 35.30 -4.18 5.31
C HIS A 378 35.41 -2.65 5.39
N GLY A 379 34.27 -1.97 5.25
CA GLY A 379 34.17 -0.52 5.30
C GLY A 379 32.86 -0.08 5.92
N SER A 380 32.56 1.19 5.79
CA SER A 380 31.42 1.85 6.44
C SER A 380 30.08 1.19 6.15
N VAL A 381 29.26 1.09 7.21
CA VAL A 381 27.88 0.58 7.12
C VAL A 381 26.94 1.74 6.83
N TYR A 382 26.66 1.96 5.54
CA TYR A 382 25.84 3.06 5.06
C TYR A 382 24.36 2.90 5.40
N ALA A 383 23.83 1.68 5.35
CA ALA A 383 22.43 1.40 5.68
C ALA A 383 22.28 0.23 6.65
N LEU A 384 21.28 0.36 7.51
CA LEU A 384 20.94 -0.61 8.54
C LEU A 384 19.42 -0.61 8.69
N ALA A 385 18.77 -1.74 8.42
CA ALA A 385 17.32 -1.82 8.41
C ALA A 385 16.86 -3.17 8.97
N ARG A 386 15.98 -3.16 9.97
CA ARG A 386 15.32 -4.39 10.44
C ARG A 386 14.27 -4.84 9.45
N ASN A 387 14.07 -6.15 9.36
CA ASN A 387 12.99 -6.70 8.58
C ASN A 387 11.64 -6.36 9.28
N PRO A 388 10.69 -5.69 8.61
CA PRO A 388 9.43 -5.26 9.22
C PRO A 388 8.58 -6.41 9.78
N PHE A 389 8.72 -7.62 9.22
CA PHE A 389 7.98 -8.81 9.64
C PHE A 389 8.74 -9.64 10.68
N TYR A 390 10.08 -9.60 10.63
CA TYR A 390 10.95 -10.39 11.50
C TYR A 390 12.01 -9.50 12.17
N PRO A 391 11.68 -8.79 13.26
CA PRO A 391 12.58 -7.79 13.87
C PRO A 391 13.95 -8.31 14.34
N LYS A 392 14.08 -9.62 14.56
CA LYS A 392 15.36 -10.29 14.89
C LYS A 392 16.30 -10.41 13.69
N VAL A 393 15.79 -10.23 12.47
CA VAL A 393 16.55 -10.26 11.23
C VAL A 393 16.75 -8.83 10.76
N PHE A 394 17.98 -8.49 10.38
CA PHE A 394 18.31 -7.15 9.90
C PHE A 394 19.23 -7.20 8.69
N LEU A 395 19.07 -6.21 7.82
CA LEU A 395 19.87 -5.95 6.63
C LEU A 395 20.93 -4.91 6.97
N THR A 396 22.13 -5.13 6.47
CA THR A 396 23.19 -4.14 6.45
C THR A 396 23.67 -3.96 5.03
N VAL A 397 23.89 -2.71 4.66
CA VAL A 397 24.48 -2.34 3.38
C VAL A 397 25.71 -1.50 3.67
N GLY A 398 26.85 -1.97 3.20
CA GLY A 398 28.13 -1.33 3.34
C GLY A 398 29.08 -1.93 2.32
N ASP A 399 30.28 -1.38 2.20
CA ASP A 399 31.30 -1.88 1.28
C ASP A 399 30.76 -2.21 -0.14
N TRP A 400 30.94 -3.45 -0.60
CA TRP A 400 30.45 -3.95 -1.89
C TRP A 400 29.40 -5.06 -1.72
N THR A 401 28.86 -5.23 -0.50
CA THR A 401 27.98 -6.33 -0.15
C THR A 401 26.81 -5.88 0.71
N ALA A 402 25.62 -6.42 0.42
CA ALA A 402 24.49 -6.37 1.31
C ALA A 402 24.44 -7.68 2.09
N ARG A 403 24.27 -7.61 3.41
CA ARG A 403 24.28 -8.78 4.30
C ARG A 403 23.03 -8.81 5.16
N ILE A 404 22.49 -10.01 5.31
CA ILE A 404 21.35 -10.27 6.19
C ILE A 404 21.88 -11.01 7.41
N TRP A 405 21.53 -10.52 8.58
CA TRP A 405 21.99 -11.01 9.87
C TRP A 405 20.80 -11.50 10.68
N SER A 406 21.06 -12.48 11.53
CA SER A 406 20.16 -12.86 12.62
C SER A 406 20.75 -12.36 13.92
N GLU A 407 19.95 -11.70 14.77
CA GLU A 407 20.43 -11.19 16.05
C GLU A 407 20.97 -12.32 16.96
N GLU A 408 20.56 -13.56 16.71
CA GLU A 408 20.99 -14.76 17.43
C GLU A 408 22.44 -15.19 17.10
N ILE A 409 22.99 -14.75 15.96
CA ILE A 409 24.34 -15.12 15.48
C ILE A 409 25.18 -13.86 15.34
N LYS A 410 26.24 -13.75 16.14
CA LYS A 410 27.10 -12.54 16.18
C LYS A 410 28.32 -12.61 15.26
N GLU A 411 28.80 -13.82 14.97
CA GLU A 411 30.08 -14.04 14.28
C GLU A 411 29.95 -14.03 12.75
N SER A 412 28.76 -14.30 12.20
CA SER A 412 28.54 -14.39 10.75
C SER A 412 27.14 -13.94 10.32
N SER A 413 27.05 -13.48 9.08
CA SER A 413 25.79 -13.16 8.40
C SER A 413 25.14 -14.44 7.88
N ILE A 414 23.81 -14.54 7.95
CA ILE A 414 23.04 -15.70 7.46
C ILE A 414 22.95 -15.75 5.93
N MET A 415 22.90 -14.59 5.28
CA MET A 415 22.92 -14.47 3.82
C MET A 415 23.75 -13.24 3.43
N SER A 416 24.38 -13.29 2.27
CA SER A 416 25.13 -12.15 1.72
C SER A 416 24.97 -12.13 0.20
N THR A 417 24.91 -10.93 -0.35
CA THR A 417 24.92 -10.75 -1.81
C THR A 417 26.32 -10.99 -2.37
N LYS A 418 26.39 -11.23 -3.68
CA LYS A 418 27.66 -11.27 -4.40
C LYS A 418 28.41 -9.94 -4.25
N TYR A 419 29.74 -10.00 -4.23
CA TYR A 419 30.61 -8.84 -4.42
C TYR A 419 30.36 -8.21 -5.79
N ASP A 420 29.88 -6.98 -5.79
CA ASP A 420 29.75 -6.19 -7.01
C ASP A 420 30.96 -5.26 -7.20
N LEU A 421 31.16 -4.80 -8.43
CA LEU A 421 32.21 -3.83 -8.76
C LEU A 421 31.92 -2.42 -8.22
N PRO A 422 30.73 -1.82 -8.50
CA PRO A 422 30.33 -0.60 -7.82
C PRO A 422 29.99 -0.91 -6.35
N TYR A 423 30.48 -0.07 -5.44
CA TYR A 423 30.11 -0.18 -4.03
C TYR A 423 28.64 0.17 -3.84
N LEU A 424 28.05 -0.40 -2.79
CA LEU A 424 26.66 -0.16 -2.41
C LEU A 424 26.56 1.10 -1.55
N THR A 425 25.50 1.86 -1.72
CA THR A 425 25.34 3.18 -1.10
C THR A 425 24.22 3.25 -0.07
N ASP A 426 23.11 2.53 -0.28
CA ASP A 426 21.98 2.49 0.63
C ASP A 426 21.15 1.21 0.40
N GLY A 427 20.25 0.88 1.32
CA GLY A 427 19.31 -0.22 1.18
C GLY A 427 18.18 -0.23 2.21
N CYS A 428 17.05 -0.81 1.82
CA CYS A 428 15.88 -0.93 2.68
C CYS A 428 15.08 -2.21 2.40
N TRP A 429 14.30 -2.67 3.38
CA TRP A 429 13.36 -3.78 3.20
C TRP A 429 12.08 -3.34 2.51
N SER A 430 11.38 -4.30 1.90
CA SER A 430 9.98 -4.13 1.57
C SER A 430 9.11 -4.13 2.82
N THR A 431 8.17 -3.18 2.90
CA THR A 431 7.17 -3.08 3.97
C THR A 431 6.02 -4.07 3.78
N VAL A 432 5.86 -4.64 2.57
CA VAL A 432 4.76 -5.54 2.21
C VAL A 432 5.22 -6.98 2.04
N ARG A 433 6.39 -7.20 1.43
CA ARG A 433 6.94 -8.54 1.16
C ARG A 433 8.15 -8.82 2.05
N PRO A 434 8.11 -9.86 2.91
CA PRO A 434 9.20 -10.14 3.84
C PRO A 434 10.50 -10.62 3.17
N ALA A 435 10.41 -11.12 1.93
CA ALA A 435 11.55 -11.68 1.21
C ALA A 435 12.27 -10.68 0.30
N VAL A 436 11.72 -9.47 0.16
CA VAL A 436 12.17 -8.47 -0.80
C VAL A 436 12.93 -7.36 -0.11
N PHE A 437 14.09 -7.01 -0.64
CA PHE A 437 14.85 -5.83 -0.24
C PHE A 437 15.46 -5.12 -1.44
N PHE A 438 15.79 -3.85 -1.24
CA PHE A 438 16.29 -2.95 -2.26
C PHE A 438 17.69 -2.48 -1.91
N THR A 439 18.55 -2.35 -2.91
CA THR A 439 19.91 -1.81 -2.73
C THR A 439 20.23 -0.82 -3.84
N THR A 440 20.89 0.28 -3.48
CA THR A 440 21.40 1.26 -4.45
C THR A 440 22.90 1.16 -4.61
N ARG A 441 23.37 1.46 -5.82
CA ARG A 441 24.77 1.39 -6.20
C ARG A 441 25.33 2.77 -6.53
N SER A 442 26.64 2.89 -6.36
CA SER A 442 27.43 4.05 -6.73
C SER A 442 27.47 4.38 -8.23
N ASP A 443 27.04 3.46 -9.09
CA ASP A 443 26.95 3.73 -10.53
C ASP A 443 25.59 4.32 -10.95
N GLY A 444 24.61 4.40 -10.04
CA GLY A 444 23.26 4.91 -10.35
C GLY A 444 22.21 3.83 -10.58
N THR A 445 22.51 2.57 -10.26
CA THR A 445 21.61 1.43 -10.44
C THR A 445 20.87 1.11 -9.14
N LEU A 446 19.57 0.81 -9.25
CA LEU A 446 18.74 0.25 -8.19
C LEU A 446 18.56 -1.25 -8.45
N ASP A 447 18.86 -2.06 -7.45
CA ASP A 447 18.52 -3.49 -7.48
C ASP A 447 17.36 -3.81 -6.56
N VAL A 448 16.51 -4.70 -7.03
CA VAL A 448 15.48 -5.36 -6.26
C VAL A 448 15.85 -6.83 -6.10
N TRP A 449 15.99 -7.26 -4.86
CA TRP A 449 16.32 -8.63 -4.49
C TRP A 449 15.09 -9.32 -3.95
N ASP A 450 14.77 -10.50 -4.50
CA ASP A 450 13.85 -11.44 -3.89
C ASP A 450 14.63 -12.72 -3.59
N PHE A 451 15.00 -12.93 -2.34
CA PHE A 451 15.84 -14.07 -1.96
C PHE A 451 15.10 -15.42 -2.01
N LEU A 452 13.76 -15.42 -2.11
CA LEU A 452 13.01 -16.66 -2.33
C LEU A 452 13.07 -17.06 -3.81
N PHE A 453 13.18 -16.09 -4.72
CA PHE A 453 13.34 -16.34 -6.14
C PHE A 453 14.81 -16.58 -6.52
N ASN A 454 15.72 -15.66 -6.20
CA ASN A 454 17.14 -15.75 -6.52
C ASN A 454 18.02 -15.15 -5.41
N GLN A 455 18.97 -15.95 -4.90
CA GLN A 455 19.88 -15.55 -3.83
C GLN A 455 21.22 -15.02 -4.35
N LYS A 456 21.58 -15.32 -5.60
CA LYS A 456 22.91 -14.99 -6.14
C LYS A 456 22.92 -13.65 -6.88
N ASN A 457 21.88 -13.39 -7.65
CA ASN A 457 21.73 -12.19 -8.47
C ASN A 457 20.43 -11.48 -8.09
N PRO A 458 20.37 -10.15 -8.27
CA PRO A 458 19.14 -9.40 -8.08
C PRO A 458 18.07 -9.89 -9.05
N SER A 459 16.81 -9.83 -8.61
CA SER A 459 15.65 -10.20 -9.43
C SER A 459 15.37 -9.16 -10.51
N LEU A 460 15.66 -7.90 -10.20
CA LEU A 460 15.54 -6.78 -11.12
C LEU A 460 16.66 -5.77 -10.86
N SER A 461 17.34 -5.31 -11.91
CA SER A 461 18.32 -4.23 -11.84
C SER A 461 17.93 -3.12 -12.82
N VAL A 462 17.72 -1.91 -12.32
CA VAL A 462 17.25 -0.76 -13.11
C VAL A 462 18.25 0.38 -13.02
N LYS A 463 18.70 0.87 -14.18
CA LYS A 463 19.56 2.05 -14.26
C LYS A 463 18.72 3.32 -14.10
N VAL A 464 18.79 3.95 -12.94
CA VAL A 464 17.97 5.12 -12.60
C VAL A 464 18.61 6.41 -13.10
N CYS A 465 19.91 6.57 -12.87
CA CYS A 465 20.69 7.73 -13.31
C CYS A 465 22.12 7.31 -13.69
N ARG A 466 22.91 8.26 -14.21
CA ARG A 466 24.33 8.03 -14.53
C ARG A 466 25.23 8.29 -13.33
N GLU A 467 24.73 9.06 -12.38
CA GLU A 467 25.40 9.47 -11.16
C GLU A 467 25.18 8.47 -10.03
N PRO A 468 26.03 8.49 -8.98
CA PRO A 468 25.80 7.70 -7.77
C PRO A 468 24.46 8.02 -7.13
N LEU A 469 23.72 6.97 -6.76
CA LEU A 469 22.58 7.09 -5.85
C LEU A 469 23.10 7.18 -4.43
N SER A 470 22.54 8.07 -3.62
CA SER A 470 22.97 8.39 -2.26
C SER A 470 21.97 7.98 -1.19
N SER A 471 20.69 7.91 -1.52
CA SER A 471 19.63 7.63 -0.54
C SER A 471 18.49 6.84 -1.18
N LEU A 472 17.88 5.96 -0.40
CA LEU A 472 16.81 5.06 -0.82
C LEU A 472 15.74 4.97 0.26
N ARG A 473 14.48 5.24 -0.09
CA ARG A 473 13.34 4.95 0.80
C ARG A 473 12.13 4.42 0.05
N LEU A 474 11.62 3.30 0.53
CA LEU A 474 10.35 2.74 0.10
C LEU A 474 9.19 3.45 0.80
N GLN A 475 8.12 3.67 0.06
CA GLN A 475 6.84 4.14 0.60
C GLN A 475 6.13 3.01 1.36
N ASP A 476 5.32 3.34 2.36
CA ASP A 476 4.65 2.35 3.22
C ASP A 476 3.77 1.35 2.47
N ASN A 477 3.19 1.75 1.32
CA ASN A 477 2.40 0.85 0.45
C ASN A 477 3.25 -0.22 -0.28
N GLY A 478 4.58 -0.11 -0.23
CA GLY A 478 5.51 -1.04 -0.86
C GLY A 478 5.65 -0.92 -2.39
N CYS A 479 4.87 -0.06 -3.05
CA CYS A 479 4.83 0.04 -4.51
C CYS A 479 5.73 1.14 -5.08
N VAL A 480 5.99 2.19 -4.31
CA VAL A 480 6.78 3.34 -4.78
C VAL A 480 8.08 3.44 -4.01
N VAL A 481 9.19 3.57 -4.72
CA VAL A 481 10.52 3.78 -4.15
C VAL A 481 11.10 5.11 -4.60
N GLY A 482 11.64 5.86 -3.64
CA GLY A 482 12.36 7.11 -3.90
C GLY A 482 13.87 6.87 -3.86
N CYS A 483 14.55 7.30 -4.93
CA CYS A 483 16.00 7.21 -5.08
C CYS A 483 16.58 8.62 -5.22
N GLY A 484 17.42 9.03 -4.27
CA GLY A 484 18.14 10.30 -4.32
C GLY A 484 19.50 10.12 -4.99
N SER A 485 19.90 11.07 -5.83
CA SER A 485 21.22 11.09 -6.47
C SER A 485 22.18 12.09 -5.84
N LYS A 486 23.47 11.88 -6.07
CA LYS A 486 24.54 12.82 -5.71
C LYS A 486 24.37 14.21 -6.34
N GLN A 487 23.66 14.30 -7.47
CA GLN A 487 23.34 15.57 -8.13
C GLN A 487 22.07 16.25 -7.59
N GLY A 488 21.40 15.69 -6.58
CA GLY A 488 20.20 16.28 -5.98
C GLY A 488 18.92 16.03 -6.75
N THR A 489 18.95 15.12 -7.72
CA THR A 489 17.74 14.63 -8.38
C THR A 489 17.18 13.51 -7.54
N VAL A 490 15.88 13.56 -7.24
CA VAL A 490 15.16 12.46 -6.60
C VAL A 490 14.24 11.84 -7.64
N THR A 491 14.48 10.57 -7.96
CA THR A 491 13.68 9.82 -8.93
C THR A 491 12.74 8.89 -8.18
N LEU A 492 11.47 8.92 -8.55
CA LEU A 492 10.45 8.05 -7.99
C LEU A 492 10.12 6.95 -8.99
N LEU A 493 10.18 5.71 -8.52
CA LEU A 493 9.97 4.51 -9.31
C LEU A 493 8.78 3.75 -8.71
N GLU A 494 7.85 3.38 -9.56
CA GLU A 494 6.78 2.44 -9.24
C GLU A 494 7.23 1.03 -9.63
N ILE A 495 7.13 0.11 -8.69
CA ILE A 495 7.56 -1.27 -8.82
C ILE A 495 6.35 -2.12 -9.24
N SER A 496 6.57 -3.07 -10.15
CA SER A 496 5.54 -4.00 -10.65
C SER A 496 4.85 -4.77 -9.53
N SER A 497 3.58 -5.12 -9.74
CA SER A 497 2.73 -5.83 -8.77
C SER A 497 3.41 -7.08 -8.21
N GLY A 498 4.07 -7.90 -9.03
CA GLY A 498 4.75 -9.13 -8.58
C GLY A 498 5.83 -8.94 -7.50
N LEU A 499 6.41 -7.74 -7.37
CA LEU A 499 7.41 -7.40 -6.35
C LEU A 499 6.81 -6.62 -5.16
N CYS A 500 5.54 -6.24 -5.25
CA CYS A 500 4.85 -5.41 -4.25
C CYS A 500 3.66 -6.12 -3.59
N THR A 501 3.10 -7.15 -4.21
CA THR A 501 1.98 -7.93 -3.66
C THR A 501 2.51 -9.14 -2.91
N LEU A 502 2.02 -9.32 -1.68
CA LEU A 502 2.38 -10.47 -0.86
C LEU A 502 1.82 -11.76 -1.48
N GLN A 503 2.70 -12.71 -1.81
CA GLN A 503 2.29 -13.97 -2.40
C GLN A 503 1.75 -14.95 -1.34
N ARG A 504 0.90 -15.89 -1.77
CA ARG A 504 0.38 -16.96 -0.90
C ARG A 504 1.55 -17.77 -0.33
N ASN A 505 1.51 -18.06 0.97
CA ASN A 505 2.55 -18.80 1.73
C ASN A 505 3.94 -18.15 1.79
N GLU A 506 4.16 -16.95 1.26
CA GLU A 506 5.47 -16.30 1.23
C GLU A 506 6.06 -16.10 2.64
N LYS A 507 5.23 -15.71 3.61
CA LYS A 507 5.66 -15.57 5.01
C LYS A 507 6.18 -16.88 5.58
N ALA A 508 5.50 -18.00 5.32
CA ALA A 508 5.91 -19.31 5.80
C ALA A 508 7.24 -19.75 5.15
N LEU A 509 7.40 -19.51 3.84
CA LEU A 509 8.63 -19.81 3.11
C LEU A 509 9.81 -18.95 3.61
N ALA A 510 9.60 -17.64 3.79
CA ALA A 510 10.60 -16.74 4.34
C ALA A 510 11.02 -17.15 5.77
N THR A 511 10.05 -17.53 6.61
CA THR A 511 10.34 -18.06 7.96
C THR A 511 11.22 -19.31 7.89
N ALA A 512 10.81 -20.30 7.08
CA ALA A 512 11.56 -21.53 6.91
C ALA A 512 12.99 -21.28 6.38
N MET A 513 13.14 -20.32 5.46
CA MET A 513 14.44 -19.90 4.92
C MET A 513 15.34 -19.30 6.02
N PHE A 514 14.82 -18.35 6.80
CA PHE A 514 15.59 -17.73 7.90
C PHE A 514 15.97 -18.74 8.97
N GLU A 515 15.06 -19.63 9.36
CA GLU A 515 15.34 -20.69 10.33
C GLU A 515 16.41 -21.66 9.83
N ARG A 516 16.35 -22.03 8.54
CA ARG A 516 17.31 -22.92 7.90
C ARG A 516 18.72 -22.30 7.89
N GLU A 517 18.87 -21.07 7.41
CA GLU A 517 20.19 -20.42 7.35
C GLU A 517 20.72 -20.08 8.75
N THR A 518 19.85 -19.68 9.69
CA THR A 518 20.25 -19.47 11.09
C THR A 518 20.75 -20.77 11.71
N ARG A 519 20.05 -21.89 11.50
CA ARG A 519 20.49 -23.21 11.99
C ARG A 519 21.83 -23.61 11.38
N ARG A 520 22.00 -23.41 10.07
CA ARG A 520 23.23 -23.71 9.35
C ARG A 520 24.42 -22.95 9.92
N GLU A 521 24.29 -21.63 10.06
CA GLU A 521 25.37 -20.79 10.61
C GLU A 521 25.69 -21.14 12.06
N LYS A 522 24.68 -21.45 12.89
CA LYS A 522 24.90 -21.91 14.26
C LYS A 522 25.73 -23.21 14.33
N VAL A 523 25.51 -24.15 13.41
CA VAL A 523 26.32 -25.38 13.31
C VAL A 523 27.75 -25.05 12.86
N LEU A 524 27.93 -24.14 11.91
CA LEU A 524 29.25 -23.71 11.45
C LEU A 524 30.03 -22.96 12.52
N GLU A 525 29.37 -22.12 13.31
CA GLU A 525 29.94 -21.42 14.46
C GLU A 525 30.41 -22.43 15.53
N ALA A 526 29.56 -23.40 15.88
CA ALA A 526 29.93 -24.47 16.81
C ALA A 526 31.15 -25.26 16.31
N ARG A 527 31.18 -25.62 15.03
CA ARG A 527 32.31 -26.32 14.41
C ARG A 527 33.59 -25.48 14.36
N ARG A 528 33.49 -24.17 14.09
CA ARG A 528 34.64 -23.25 14.15
C ARG A 528 35.23 -23.18 15.55
N ARG A 529 34.38 -23.06 16.58
CA ARG A 529 34.82 -23.08 17.98
C ARG A 529 35.50 -24.39 18.35
N GLU A 530 34.97 -25.52 17.91
CA GLU A 530 35.60 -26.83 18.13
C GLU A 530 36.97 -26.93 17.46
N MET A 531 37.11 -26.48 16.20
CA MET A 531 38.40 -26.46 15.50
C MET A 531 39.41 -25.55 16.20
N GLN A 532 39.01 -24.35 16.62
CA GLN A 532 39.88 -23.43 17.37
C GLN A 532 40.33 -24.04 18.71
N LEU A 533 39.43 -24.70 19.45
CA LEU A 533 39.78 -25.39 20.69
C LEU A 533 40.75 -26.55 20.43
N ARG A 534 40.56 -27.30 19.34
CA ARG A 534 41.44 -28.39 18.94
C ARG A 534 42.84 -27.88 18.55
N GLU A 535 42.92 -26.78 17.81
CA GLU A 535 44.18 -26.11 17.46
C GLU A 535 44.90 -25.61 18.72
N HIS A 536 44.16 -25.02 19.67
CA HIS A 536 44.71 -24.59 20.96
C HIS A 536 45.15 -25.75 21.86
N SER A 537 44.50 -26.92 21.78
CA SER A 537 44.99 -28.12 22.47
C SER A 537 46.23 -28.69 21.79
N SER A 538 46.25 -28.75 20.45
CA SER A 538 47.42 -29.26 19.72
C SER A 538 48.65 -28.36 19.85
N SER A 539 48.46 -27.04 19.96
CA SER A 539 49.57 -26.11 20.20
C SER A 539 50.09 -26.17 21.63
N LYS A 540 49.25 -26.54 22.61
CA LYS A 540 49.69 -26.84 23.97
C LYS A 540 50.44 -28.17 24.07
N ASP A 541 50.02 -29.18 23.34
CA ASP A 541 50.75 -30.47 23.26
C ASP A 541 52.10 -30.30 22.54
N GLN A 542 52.16 -29.49 21.48
CA GLN A 542 53.43 -29.13 20.82
C GLN A 542 54.30 -28.22 21.69
N GLY A 543 53.72 -27.32 22.50
CA GLY A 543 54.47 -26.49 23.45
C GLY A 543 55.15 -27.30 24.57
N ALA A 544 54.65 -28.49 24.89
CA ALA A 544 55.28 -29.40 25.85
C ALA A 544 56.41 -30.24 25.23
N GLU A 545 56.38 -30.53 23.93
CA GLU A 545 57.48 -31.21 23.22
C GLU A 545 58.60 -30.24 22.77
N VAL A 546 58.32 -28.95 22.63
CA VAL A 546 59.30 -27.94 22.17
C VAL A 546 60.21 -27.40 23.29
N GLU A 547 59.90 -27.64 24.57
CA GLU A 547 60.81 -27.27 25.68
C GLU A 547 62.12 -28.09 25.71
N GLU A 548 62.26 -29.16 24.92
CA GLU A 548 63.51 -29.94 24.79
C GLU A 548 64.29 -29.72 23.48
N MET A 549 63.84 -28.87 22.56
CA MET A 549 64.62 -28.54 21.36
C MET A 549 65.33 -27.18 21.51
N LEU A 550 66.66 -27.26 21.59
CA LEU A 550 67.59 -26.13 21.56
C LEU A 550 67.17 -25.09 20.50
N VAL A 551 67.00 -23.84 20.94
CA VAL A 551 66.71 -22.69 20.09
C VAL A 551 67.86 -22.50 19.10
N GLU A 552 67.68 -22.95 17.85
CA GLU A 552 68.60 -22.65 16.75
C GLU A 552 68.64 -21.13 16.50
N SER A 553 69.83 -20.60 16.25
CA SER A 553 70.00 -19.16 16.03
C SER A 553 69.33 -18.72 14.71
N PRO A 554 68.86 -17.46 14.60
CA PRO A 554 68.22 -16.97 13.38
C PRO A 554 69.06 -17.12 12.10
N GLN A 555 70.39 -17.20 12.24
CA GLN A 555 71.32 -17.46 11.13
C GLN A 555 71.29 -18.92 10.67
N GLU A 556 71.19 -19.88 11.59
CA GLU A 556 71.12 -21.30 11.26
C GLU A 556 69.79 -21.64 10.56
N VAL A 557 68.68 -21.02 10.99
CA VAL A 557 67.38 -21.14 10.34
C VAL A 557 67.43 -20.57 8.91
N LEU A 558 68.11 -19.45 8.71
CA LEU A 558 68.29 -18.85 7.38
C LEU A 558 69.14 -19.74 6.47
N GLU A 559 70.26 -20.28 6.98
CA GLU A 559 71.12 -21.21 6.23
C GLU A 559 70.43 -22.53 5.91
N HIS A 560 69.57 -23.02 6.79
CA HIS A 560 68.76 -24.20 6.57
C HIS A 560 67.71 -23.95 5.47
N ALA A 561 66.96 -22.84 5.56
CA ALA A 561 65.99 -22.46 4.54
C ALA A 561 66.64 -22.21 3.17
N GLN A 562 67.84 -21.62 3.15
CA GLN A 562 68.60 -21.40 1.93
C GLN A 562 69.07 -22.74 1.31
N ARG A 563 69.52 -23.70 2.13
CA ARG A 563 69.87 -25.06 1.66
C ARG A 563 68.68 -25.81 1.10
N GLU A 564 67.52 -25.76 1.77
CA GLU A 564 66.29 -26.36 1.26
C GLU A 564 65.85 -25.75 -0.07
N PHE A 565 65.90 -24.42 -0.18
CA PHE A 565 65.55 -23.71 -1.41
C PHE A 565 66.41 -24.15 -2.60
N PHE A 566 67.73 -24.22 -2.42
CA PHE A 566 68.63 -24.68 -3.50
C PHE A 566 68.46 -26.16 -3.82
N ARG A 567 68.19 -27.02 -2.81
CA ARG A 567 67.89 -28.44 -3.04
C ARG A 567 66.66 -28.62 -3.91
N ILE A 568 65.58 -27.89 -3.63
CA ILE A 568 64.33 -27.94 -4.41
C ILE A 568 64.57 -27.46 -5.84
N ILE A 569 65.35 -26.39 -6.03
CA ILE A 569 65.71 -25.91 -7.36
C ILE A 569 66.51 -26.94 -8.14
N GLU A 570 67.50 -27.59 -7.53
CA GLU A 570 68.30 -28.63 -8.20
C GLU A 570 67.44 -29.85 -8.55
N GLU A 571 66.54 -30.27 -7.68
CA GLU A 571 65.59 -31.36 -7.98
C GLU A 571 64.67 -31.02 -9.14
N GLU A 572 64.10 -29.81 -9.18
CA GLU A 572 63.26 -29.36 -10.29
C GLU A 572 64.07 -29.20 -11.59
N ARG A 573 65.32 -28.74 -11.51
CA ARG A 573 66.19 -28.64 -12.69
C ARG A 573 66.54 -30.03 -13.23
N ARG A 574 66.82 -31.00 -12.36
CA ARG A 574 67.09 -32.39 -12.74
C ARG A 574 65.86 -33.03 -13.39
N LYS A 575 64.65 -32.81 -12.84
CA LYS A 575 63.40 -33.26 -13.47
C LYS A 575 63.22 -32.63 -14.86
N GLN A 576 63.50 -31.34 -15.03
CA GLN A 576 63.41 -30.68 -16.34
C GLN A 576 64.41 -31.26 -17.35
N GLU A 577 65.64 -31.56 -16.93
CA GLU A 577 66.67 -32.19 -17.76
C GLU A 577 66.28 -33.64 -18.13
N GLU A 578 65.70 -34.41 -17.19
CA GLU A 578 65.15 -35.77 -17.43
C GLU A 578 63.92 -35.77 -18.36
N THR A 579 63.19 -34.65 -18.45
CA THR A 579 62.01 -34.52 -19.34
C THR A 579 62.39 -34.09 -20.77
N GLN A 580 63.65 -33.67 -20.99
CA GLN A 580 64.15 -33.20 -22.29
C GLN A 580 65.04 -34.22 -23.03
N GLN A 581 65.37 -35.36 -22.41
CA GLN A 581 65.94 -36.55 -23.06
C GLN A 581 64.84 -37.54 -23.41
#